data_AF-S4I4I6-F1
#
_entry.id   AF-S4I4I6-F1
#
_cell.length_a   1.000
_cell.length_b   1.000
_cell.length_c   1.000
_cell.angle_alpha   90.00
_cell.angle_beta   90.00
_cell.angle_gamma   90.00
#
_symmetry.space_group_name_H-M   'P 1'
#
loop_
_entity.id
_entity.type
_entity.pdbx_description
1 polymer ?
#
loop_
_entity_poly.entity_id
_entity_poly.type
_entity_poly.pdbx_seq_one_letter_code
_entity_poly.pdbx_strand_id
1 'polypeptide(L)'
;EHAARLARDAEQKALERQHAKGKSTARERLDLLFDTGTFEEIGRFNGGDINNDVAGCAVITGFGEVYGKKVAVYAQDFSVRG
;
A
#
# COMPACT_ATOMS: atom_id res chain seq x y z
N GLU A 1 -2.53 -13.45 -12.82
CA GLU A 1 -3.80 -13.58 -12.07
C GLU A 1 -3.61 -13.79 -10.57
N HIS A 2 -2.77 -14.74 -10.14
CA HIS A 2 -2.51 -15.04 -8.72
C HIS A 2 -2.04 -13.82 -7.90
N ALA A 3 -1.00 -13.10 -8.37
CA ALA A 3 -0.48 -11.91 -7.68
C ALA A 3 -1.53 -10.80 -7.50
N ALA A 4 -2.42 -10.63 -8.50
CA ALA A 4 -3.49 -9.64 -8.43
C ALA A 4 -4.57 -10.03 -7.40
N ARG A 5 -4.89 -11.32 -7.29
CA ARG A 5 -5.77 -11.84 -6.22
C ARG A 5 -5.14 -11.58 -4.85
N LEU A 6 -3.88 -11.95 -4.67
CA LEU A 6 -3.16 -11.78 -3.42
C LEU A 6 -3.08 -10.30 -2.98
N ALA A 7 -2.88 -9.39 -3.94
CA ALA A 7 -2.89 -7.95 -3.67
C ALA A 7 -4.27 -7.44 -3.23
N ARG A 8 -5.36 -7.88 -3.89
CA ARG A 8 -6.73 -7.52 -3.51
C ARG A 8 -7.10 -8.05 -2.12
N ASP A 9 -6.74 -9.30 -1.81
CA ASP A 9 -7.04 -9.90 -0.52
C ASP A 9 -6.30 -9.19 0.63
N ALA A 10 -5.06 -8.76 0.39
CA ALA A 10 -4.29 -7.96 1.35
C ALA A 10 -4.92 -6.58 1.57
N GLU A 11 -5.37 -5.92 0.50
CA GLU A 11 -6.03 -4.62 0.57
C GLU A 11 -7.38 -4.69 1.30
N GLN A 12 -8.18 -5.73 1.03
CA GLN A 12 -9.44 -5.98 1.74
C GLN A 12 -9.21 -6.17 3.25
N LYS A 13 -8.20 -6.96 3.65
CA LYS A 13 -7.82 -7.12 5.06
C LYS A 13 -7.37 -5.80 5.70
N ALA A 14 -6.69 -4.95 4.94
CA ALA A 14 -6.27 -3.63 5.43
C ALA A 14 -7.46 -2.72 5.71
N LEU A 15 -8.40 -2.65 4.76
CA LEU A 15 -9.64 -1.89 4.88
C LEU A 15 -10.41 -2.32 6.13
N GLU A 16 -10.71 -3.61 6.26
CA GLU A 16 -11.47 -4.16 7.40
C GLU A 16 -10.83 -3.82 8.75
N ARG A 17 -9.50 -3.96 8.87
CA ARG A 17 -8.79 -3.70 10.13
C ARG A 17 -8.68 -2.22 10.49
N GLN A 18 -8.42 -1.35 9.52
CA GLN A 18 -8.19 0.07 9.77
C GLN A 18 -9.50 0.84 9.91
N HIS A 19 -10.48 0.57 9.05
CA HIS A 19 -11.78 1.23 9.10
C HIS A 19 -12.55 0.88 10.39
N ALA A 20 -12.44 -0.36 10.88
CA ALA A 20 -12.99 -0.74 12.19
C ALA A 20 -12.42 0.09 13.36
N LYS A 21 -11.23 0.70 13.18
CA LYS A 21 -10.58 1.59 14.16
C LYS A 21 -10.79 3.07 13.84
N GLY A 22 -11.60 3.42 12.84
CA GLY A 22 -11.78 4.79 12.37
C GLY A 22 -10.53 5.38 11.71
N LYS A 23 -9.63 4.54 11.19
CA LYS A 23 -8.37 4.95 10.55
C LYS A 23 -8.40 4.66 9.05
N SER A 24 -7.75 5.51 8.27
CA SER A 24 -7.46 5.22 6.86
C SER A 24 -6.34 4.18 6.71
N THR A 25 -6.41 3.39 5.66
CA THR A 25 -5.35 2.49 5.23
C THR A 25 -4.11 3.26 4.77
N ALA A 26 -2.99 2.56 4.57
CA ALA A 26 -1.79 3.18 4.03
C ALA A 26 -2.04 3.79 2.64
N ARG A 27 -2.76 3.10 1.74
CA ARG A 27 -3.06 3.60 0.38
C ARG A 27 -4.00 4.80 0.40
N GLU A 28 -5.07 4.76 1.18
CA GLU A 28 -5.98 5.90 1.33
C GLU A 28 -5.25 7.16 1.84
N ARG A 29 -4.27 7.02 2.73
CA ARG A 29 -3.45 8.15 3.17
C ARG A 29 -2.55 8.70 2.06
N LEU A 30 -2.05 7.84 1.18
CA LEU A 30 -1.23 8.26 0.05
C LEU A 30 -2.07 8.96 -1.02
N ASP A 31 -3.29 8.48 -1.27
CA ASP A 31 -4.25 9.12 -2.18
C ASP A 31 -4.65 10.52 -1.70
N LEU A 32 -4.65 10.77 -0.39
CA LEU A 32 -4.87 12.11 0.19
C LEU A 32 -3.63 13.01 0.15
N LEU A 33 -2.43 12.44 0.10
CA LEU A 33 -1.16 13.18 0.16
C LEU A 33 -0.71 13.65 -1.23
N PHE A 34 -0.79 12.76 -2.22
CA PHE A 34 -0.26 13.02 -3.55
C PHE A 34 -1.29 13.69 -4.46
N ASP A 35 -0.78 14.52 -5.36
CA ASP A 35 -1.55 15.05 -6.46
C ASP A 35 -2.12 13.87 -7.29
N THR A 36 -3.38 13.98 -7.70
CA THR A 36 -4.12 12.87 -8.30
C THR A 36 -3.40 12.29 -9.52
N GLY A 37 -3.16 10.97 -9.49
CA GLY A 37 -2.53 10.24 -10.58
C GLY A 37 -1.01 10.35 -10.65
N THR A 38 -0.36 11.00 -9.68
CA THR A 38 1.11 11.17 -9.68
C THR A 38 1.86 10.10 -8.89
N PHE A 39 1.18 9.38 -8.00
CA PHE A 39 1.82 8.38 -7.15
C PHE A 39 2.14 7.09 -7.92
N GLU A 40 3.42 6.71 -7.90
CA GLU A 40 3.95 5.46 -8.42
C GLU A 40 4.50 4.61 -7.28
N GLU A 41 3.81 3.51 -6.98
CA GLU A 41 4.23 2.51 -6.00
C GLU A 41 5.37 1.64 -6.57
N ILE A 42 6.41 1.42 -5.76
CA ILE A 42 7.54 0.54 -6.10
C ILE A 42 7.68 -0.58 -5.08
N GLY A 43 8.23 -1.71 -5.50
CA GLY A 43 8.60 -2.78 -4.57
C GLY A 43 7.44 -3.47 -3.85
N ARG A 44 6.21 -3.36 -4.37
CA ARG A 44 4.98 -3.93 -3.76
C ARG A 44 5.09 -5.41 -3.37
N PHE A 45 5.86 -6.20 -4.12
CA PHE A 45 6.05 -7.63 -3.87
C PHE A 45 7.42 -7.97 -3.27
N ASN A 46 8.23 -6.98 -2.90
CA ASN A 46 9.55 -7.22 -2.33
C ASN A 46 9.43 -8.01 -1.02
N GLY A 47 10.30 -9.00 -0.84
CA GLY A 47 10.31 -9.86 0.35
C GLY A 47 9.10 -10.79 0.50
N GLY A 48 8.21 -10.85 -0.50
CA GLY A 48 7.12 -11.81 -0.57
C GLY A 48 7.50 -13.09 -1.30
N ASP A 49 6.62 -14.07 -1.19
CA ASP A 49 6.65 -15.30 -1.97
C ASP A 49 5.26 -15.53 -2.56
N ILE A 50 5.07 -15.05 -3.79
CA ILE A 50 3.77 -15.07 -4.47
C ILE A 50 3.29 -16.52 -4.67
N ASN A 51 4.20 -17.47 -4.87
CA ASN A 51 3.86 -18.87 -5.09
C ASN A 51 3.33 -19.55 -3.82
N ASN A 52 3.73 -19.05 -2.65
CA ASN A 52 3.30 -19.53 -1.33
C ASN A 52 2.32 -18.56 -0.63
N ASP A 53 1.61 -17.72 -1.39
CA ASP A 53 0.61 -16.77 -0.87
C ASP A 53 1.13 -15.78 0.18
N VAL A 54 2.44 -15.50 0.18
CA VAL A 54 3.05 -14.50 1.05
C VAL A 54 3.06 -13.17 0.32
N ALA A 55 2.03 -12.34 0.57
CA ALA A 55 2.03 -10.94 0.18
C ALA A 55 3.25 -10.27 0.83
N GLY A 56 4.11 -9.63 0.02
CA GLY A 56 5.43 -9.16 0.44
C GLY A 56 5.41 -7.99 1.43
N CYS A 57 6.09 -6.90 1.08
CA CYS A 57 6.41 -5.80 1.99
C CYS A 57 5.22 -5.30 2.84
N ALA A 58 5.46 -5.19 4.15
CA ALA A 58 4.55 -4.58 5.14
C ALA A 58 4.50 -3.04 5.04
N VAL A 59 5.01 -2.50 3.94
CA VAL A 59 5.33 -1.09 3.76
C VAL A 59 5.08 -0.75 2.30
N ILE A 60 4.48 0.41 2.08
CA ILE A 60 4.25 0.97 0.77
C ILE A 60 5.30 2.05 0.55
N THR A 61 6.05 1.93 -0.53
CA THR A 61 7.06 2.91 -0.93
C THR A 61 6.80 3.38 -2.35
N GLY A 62 7.24 4.59 -2.66
CA GLY A 62 6.97 5.17 -3.97
C GLY A 62 7.38 6.62 -4.08
N PHE A 63 7.08 7.18 -5.23
CA PHE A 63 7.29 8.59 -5.55
C PHE A 63 6.01 9.19 -6.11
N GLY A 64 5.85 10.50 -5.99
CA GLY A 64 4.77 11.24 -6.63
C GLY A 64 4.98 12.73 -6.47
N GLU A 65 3.94 13.53 -6.74
CA GLU A 65 3.98 14.98 -6.57
C GLU A 65 3.07 15.44 -5.43
N VAL A 66 3.55 16.38 -4.63
CA VAL A 66 2.75 17.07 -3.61
C VAL A 66 2.84 18.55 -3.90
N TYR A 67 1.72 19.16 -4.32
CA TYR A 67 1.69 20.54 -4.80
C TYR A 67 2.72 20.78 -5.93
N GLY A 68 2.79 19.85 -6.89
CA GLY A 68 3.68 19.89 -8.05
C GLY A 68 5.17 19.65 -7.73
N LYS A 69 5.51 19.21 -6.51
CA LYS A 69 6.89 18.92 -6.11
C LYS A 69 7.09 17.42 -5.94
N LYS A 70 8.15 16.90 -6.55
CA LYS A 70 8.50 15.47 -6.44
C LYS A 70 8.88 15.10 -5.00
N VAL A 71 8.20 14.08 -4.46
CA VAL A 71 8.36 13.58 -3.10
C VAL A 71 8.53 12.05 -3.14
N ALA A 72 9.37 11.52 -2.25
CA ALA A 72 9.48 10.10 -1.96
C ALA A 72 8.74 9.78 -0.67
N VAL A 73 8.09 8.62 -0.59
CA VAL A 73 7.34 8.21 0.61
C VAL A 73 7.70 6.81 1.08
N TYR A 74 7.51 6.63 2.39
CA TYR A 74 7.41 5.34 3.05
C TYR A 74 6.18 5.39 3.96
N ALA A 75 5.25 4.46 3.77
CA ALA A 75 4.05 4.33 4.59
C ALA A 75 3.93 2.89 5.10
N GLN A 76 4.09 2.70 6.41
CA GLN A 76 3.90 1.39 7.04
C GLN A 76 2.42 0.97 6.96
N ASP A 77 2.19 -0.25 6.50
CA ASP A 77 0.87 -0.88 6.41
C ASP A 77 0.69 -1.84 7.59
N PHE A 78 0.06 -1.34 8.66
CA PHE A 78 -0.23 -2.10 9.88
C PHE A 78 -1.23 -3.25 9.68
N SER A 79 -1.69 -3.54 8.47
CA SER A 79 -2.48 -4.74 8.21
C SER A 79 -1.62 -5.96 7.88
N VAL A 80 -0.39 -5.72 7.40
CA VAL A 80 0.57 -6.75 7.00
C VAL A 80 1.59 -6.89 8.11
N ARG A 81 1.37 -7.86 9.01
CA ARG A 81 2.24 -8.12 10.18
C ARG A 81 2.26 -6.97 11.21
N GLY A 82 1.10 -6.34 11.43
CA GLY A 82 0.79 -5.37 12.50
C GLY A 82 -0.60 -5.58 13.07
#